data_AF-A0A085BBJ7-F1
#
_entry.id   AF-A0A085BBJ7-F1
#
_cell.length_a   1.000
_cell.length_b   1.000
_cell.length_c   1.000
_cell.angle_alpha   90.00
_cell.angle_beta   90.00
_cell.angle_gamma   90.00
#
_symmetry.space_group_name_H-M   'P 1'
#
loop_
_entity.id
_entity.type
_entity.pdbx_description
1 polymer ?
#
loop_
_entity_poly.entity_id
_entity_poly.type
_entity_poly.pdbx_seq_one_letter_code
_entity_poly.pdbx_strand_id
1 'polypeptide(L)'
;MKKILLGIALSVVVLQGCKKDDDEVETVVLTVEEQNTYDDAAAKDFLTKNYINSRGVITPFSTTTDTDDNEKKLIDYDYKTLPSGVIYIVIPNAQPDPGKEIANASDVLTLMQVVKTYISTKVDDKIIFGSENTFSNSVASGNPTIDPGYFYMKNSVIAKYNKDNGTTYGRDFFEIEGFQEGLKYFKSFELDASANYNMQGIIIVPSRAAYARDNNVYGASYNNRSFVFNFQLYDAKTRLSTED
;
A
#
# COMPACT_ATOMS: atom_id res chain seq x y z
N MET A 1 15.42 0.58 -37.79
CA MET A 1 14.13 1.30 -38.02
C MET A 1 13.06 0.64 -37.17
N LYS A 2 12.39 1.46 -36.35
CA LYS A 2 11.35 1.12 -35.37
C LYS A 2 10.15 0.44 -36.02
N LYS A 3 9.57 -0.56 -35.35
CA LYS A 3 8.12 -0.83 -35.36
C LYS A 3 7.74 -1.45 -34.01
N ILE A 4 7.39 -0.61 -33.03
CA ILE A 4 6.56 -1.03 -31.90
C ILE A 4 5.14 -0.65 -32.30
N LEU A 5 4.31 -1.67 -32.50
CA LEU A 5 2.90 -1.52 -32.78
C LEU A 5 2.24 -0.96 -31.52
N LEU A 6 1.66 0.23 -31.68
CA LEU A 6 0.80 0.89 -30.71
C LEU A 6 -0.47 0.04 -30.58
N GLY A 7 -0.57 -0.75 -29.51
CA GLY A 7 -1.80 -1.43 -29.14
C GLY A 7 -2.85 -0.38 -28.76
N ILE A 8 -3.95 -0.33 -29.49
CA ILE A 8 -5.10 0.53 -29.17
C ILE A 8 -5.74 -0.05 -27.91
N ALA A 9 -5.57 0.66 -26.80
CA ALA A 9 -6.24 0.42 -25.52
C ALA A 9 -7.76 0.59 -25.71
N LEU A 10 -8.52 -0.49 -25.50
CA LEU A 10 -9.98 -0.52 -25.58
C LEU A 10 -10.53 -0.60 -24.15
N SER A 11 -10.64 0.56 -23.50
CA SER A 11 -11.39 0.69 -22.24
C SER A 11 -12.89 0.54 -22.51
N VAL A 12 -13.58 -0.30 -21.73
CA VAL A 12 -15.02 -0.53 -21.90
C VAL A 12 -15.80 0.50 -21.09
N VAL A 13 -16.66 1.26 -21.76
CA VAL A 13 -17.62 2.15 -21.10
C VAL A 13 -18.79 1.30 -20.62
N VAL A 14 -19.03 1.28 -19.31
CA VAL A 14 -20.23 0.65 -18.74
C VAL A 14 -21.22 1.74 -18.35
N LEU A 15 -22.38 1.75 -19.02
CA LEU A 15 -23.52 2.59 -18.67
C LEU A 15 -24.28 1.91 -17.52
N GLN A 16 -24.12 2.40 -16.29
CA GLN A 16 -24.95 1.96 -15.17
C GLN A 16 -26.25 2.77 -15.15
N GLY A 17 -27.30 2.21 -15.76
CA GLY A 17 -28.63 2.80 -15.77
C GLY A 17 -29.34 2.65 -14.41
N CYS A 18 -29.10 3.57 -13.49
CA CYS A 18 -30.00 3.81 -12.35
C CYS A 18 -30.91 5.00 -12.69
N LYS A 19 -32.19 4.71 -12.97
CA LYS A 19 -33.21 5.73 -13.22
C LYS A 19 -33.40 6.66 -12.00
N LYS A 20 -32.90 7.90 -12.10
CA LYS A 20 -33.62 9.16 -11.90
C LYS A 20 -32.64 10.35 -12.01
N ASP A 21 -32.80 11.11 -13.09
CA ASP A 21 -32.47 12.54 -13.27
C ASP A 21 -31.09 13.10 -12.88
N ASP A 22 -29.99 12.37 -13.03
CA ASP A 22 -28.66 12.99 -13.07
C ASP A 22 -27.80 12.31 -14.14
N ASP A 23 -26.98 13.11 -14.83
CA ASP A 23 -26.15 12.77 -15.98
C ASP A 23 -25.57 11.34 -15.91
N GLU A 24 -25.73 10.56 -16.98
CA GLU A 24 -25.10 9.25 -17.12
C GLU A 24 -23.57 9.40 -16.98
N VAL A 25 -23.04 9.16 -15.77
CA VAL A 25 -21.60 9.16 -15.55
C VAL A 25 -21.05 7.92 -16.26
N GLU A 26 -20.42 8.12 -17.43
CA GLU A 26 -19.67 7.08 -18.11
C GLU A 26 -18.58 6.54 -17.17
N THR A 27 -18.75 5.32 -16.68
CA THR A 27 -17.71 4.64 -15.91
C THR A 27 -16.77 3.92 -16.87
N VAL A 28 -15.53 4.42 -16.94
CA VAL A 28 -14.45 3.77 -17.69
C VAL A 28 -13.97 2.56 -16.90
N VAL A 29 -14.22 1.36 -17.42
CA VAL A 29 -13.72 0.12 -16.84
C VAL A 29 -12.45 -0.28 -17.57
N LEU A 30 -11.32 -0.21 -16.86
CA LEU A 30 -10.03 -0.67 -17.37
C LEU A 30 -10.00 -2.20 -17.46
N THR A 31 -9.24 -2.73 -18.41
CA THR A 31 -8.76 -4.12 -18.37
C THR A 31 -7.77 -4.32 -17.21
N VAL A 32 -7.44 -5.57 -16.88
CA VAL A 32 -6.45 -5.87 -15.82
C VAL A 32 -5.06 -5.35 -16.22
N GLU A 33 -4.68 -5.49 -17.48
CA GLU A 33 -3.38 -5.02 -17.98
C GLU A 33 -3.26 -3.49 -17.98
N GLU A 34 -4.34 -2.79 -18.38
CA GLU A 34 -4.40 -1.33 -18.27
C GLU A 34 -4.34 -0.86 -16.82
N GLN A 35 -5.06 -1.53 -15.92
CA GLN A 35 -5.00 -1.23 -14.47
C GLN A 35 -3.57 -1.39 -13.93
N ASN A 36 -2.87 -2.46 -14.30
CA ASN A 36 -1.49 -2.68 -13.89
C ASN A 36 -0.55 -1.58 -14.40
N THR A 37 -0.72 -1.18 -15.67
CA THR A 37 0.05 -0.09 -16.28
C THR A 37 -0.25 1.23 -15.58
N TYR A 38 -1.52 1.47 -15.22
CA TYR A 38 -1.94 2.68 -14.55
C TYR A 38 -1.41 2.76 -13.13
N ASP A 39 -1.45 1.67 -12.37
CA ASP A 39 -0.88 1.60 -11.01
C ASP A 39 0.63 1.93 -11.03
N ASP A 40 1.37 1.36 -11.98
CA ASP A 40 2.82 1.59 -12.08
C ASP A 40 3.15 3.05 -12.42
N ALA A 41 2.43 3.65 -13.37
CA ALA A 41 2.61 5.05 -13.75
C ALA A 41 2.18 6.01 -12.63
N ALA A 42 1.05 5.72 -11.96
CA ALA A 42 0.55 6.49 -10.84
C ALA A 42 1.52 6.46 -9.64
N ALA A 43 2.12 5.29 -9.35
CA ALA A 43 3.13 5.16 -8.31
C ALA A 43 4.37 6.02 -8.61
N LYS A 44 4.83 6.06 -9.87
CA LYS A 44 5.93 6.95 -10.26
C LYS A 44 5.56 8.42 -10.09
N ASP A 45 4.37 8.84 -10.53
CA ASP A 45 3.90 10.21 -10.30
C ASP A 45 3.86 10.56 -8.82
N PHE A 46 3.32 9.67 -7.98
CA PHE A 46 3.30 9.84 -6.53
C PHE A 46 4.70 10.08 -5.96
N LEU A 47 5.70 9.33 -6.41
CA LEU A 47 7.09 9.54 -5.98
C LEU A 47 7.65 10.91 -6.39
N THR A 48 7.21 11.48 -7.52
CA THR A 48 7.65 12.82 -7.96
C THR A 48 6.97 13.98 -7.23
N LYS A 49 5.79 13.74 -6.65
CA LYS A 49 4.92 14.74 -6.03
C LYS A 49 4.93 14.74 -4.51
N ASN A 50 5.71 13.87 -3.89
CA ASN A 50 5.81 13.76 -2.46
C ASN A 50 7.27 13.78 -2.02
N TYR A 51 7.49 14.16 -0.77
CA TYR A 51 8.74 14.08 -0.04
C TYR A 51 8.49 13.44 1.34
N ILE A 52 9.55 13.25 2.13
CA ILE A 52 9.42 12.89 3.55
C ILE A 52 9.74 14.10 4.41
N ASN A 53 8.90 14.42 5.39
CA ASN A 53 9.19 15.49 6.34
C ASN A 53 10.21 15.04 7.41
N SER A 54 10.50 15.91 8.39
CA SER A 54 11.48 15.67 9.45
C SER A 54 11.22 14.44 10.33
N ARG A 55 10.02 13.86 10.30
CA ARG A 55 9.68 12.59 11.00
C ARG A 55 9.60 11.38 10.07
N GLY A 56 10.07 11.52 8.83
CA GLY A 56 9.97 10.50 7.78
C GLY A 56 8.55 10.32 7.23
N VAL A 57 7.61 11.21 7.56
CA VAL A 57 6.21 11.07 7.11
C VAL A 57 6.07 11.59 5.70
N ILE A 58 5.44 10.81 4.82
CA ILE A 58 5.16 11.21 3.43
C ILE A 58 4.28 12.46 3.42
N THR A 59 4.74 13.49 2.73
CA THR A 59 4.06 14.78 2.61
C THR A 59 4.02 15.18 1.12
N PRO A 60 2.87 15.61 0.57
CA PRO A 60 2.81 16.15 -0.78
C PRO A 60 3.49 17.51 -0.83
N PHE A 61 4.17 17.84 -1.93
CA PHE A 61 4.65 19.21 -2.13
C PHE A 61 3.48 20.19 -2.18
N SER A 62 3.68 21.36 -1.60
CA SER A 62 2.74 22.47 -1.67
C SER A 62 2.56 22.92 -3.11
N THR A 63 1.33 23.23 -3.49
CA THR A 63 1.02 23.88 -4.78
C THR A 63 0.85 25.38 -4.64
N THR A 64 0.93 25.91 -3.41
CA THR A 64 0.62 27.31 -3.08
C THR A 64 1.77 28.05 -2.40
N THR A 65 2.80 27.35 -1.94
CA THR A 65 3.98 27.90 -1.26
C THR A 65 5.25 27.22 -1.75
N ASP A 66 6.40 27.88 -1.59
CA ASP A 66 7.73 27.39 -1.98
C ASP A 66 8.55 26.83 -0.80
N THR A 67 7.92 26.72 0.38
CA THR A 67 8.57 26.33 1.64
C THR A 67 9.21 24.94 1.62
N ASP A 68 8.69 24.05 0.78
CA ASP A 68 9.14 22.67 0.62
C ASP A 68 9.83 22.44 -0.73
N ASP A 69 10.05 23.46 -1.57
CA ASP A 69 10.67 23.29 -2.90
C ASP A 69 12.10 22.73 -2.85
N ASN A 70 12.76 22.86 -1.69
CA ASN A 70 14.11 22.32 -1.46
C ASN A 70 14.10 20.88 -0.91
N GLU A 71 12.93 20.34 -0.59
CA GLU A 71 12.81 18.99 -0.06
C GLU A 71 13.10 17.96 -1.14
N LYS A 72 13.75 16.88 -0.74
CA LYS A 72 14.11 15.80 -1.65
C LYS A 72 12.87 14.99 -2.03
N LYS A 73 12.54 14.92 -3.31
CA LYS A 73 11.42 14.10 -3.83
C LYS A 73 11.66 12.63 -3.55
N LEU A 74 10.60 11.86 -3.30
CA LEU A 74 10.71 10.41 -3.07
C LEU A 74 11.35 9.69 -4.27
N ILE A 75 11.11 10.16 -5.50
CA ILE A 75 11.70 9.58 -6.72
C ILE A 75 13.23 9.70 -6.75
N ASP A 76 13.82 10.64 -6.00
CA ASP A 76 15.26 10.88 -5.96
C ASP A 76 15.97 10.05 -4.87
N TYR A 77 15.23 9.28 -4.08
CA TYR A 77 15.80 8.27 -3.16
C TYR A 77 16.19 7.00 -3.92
N ASP A 78 17.01 6.15 -3.28
CA ASP A 78 17.32 4.82 -3.83
C ASP A 78 16.15 3.85 -3.64
N TYR A 79 15.07 4.08 -4.38
CA TYR A 79 13.93 3.17 -4.40
C TYR A 79 14.24 1.95 -5.27
N LYS A 80 13.69 0.79 -4.93
CA LYS A 80 13.72 -0.41 -5.79
C LYS A 80 12.31 -0.79 -6.19
N THR A 81 12.18 -1.42 -7.36
CA THR A 81 10.92 -2.00 -7.86
C THR A 81 11.12 -3.49 -8.00
N LEU A 82 10.26 -4.27 -7.35
CA LEU A 82 10.25 -5.73 -7.36
C LEU A 82 9.48 -6.26 -8.59
N PRO A 83 9.63 -7.55 -8.96
CA PRO A 83 8.92 -8.14 -10.10
C PRO A 83 7.40 -8.04 -10.00
N SER A 84 6.84 -8.05 -8.79
CA SER A 84 5.41 -7.83 -8.52
C SER A 84 4.93 -6.40 -8.82
N GLY A 85 5.86 -5.45 -8.98
CA GLY A 85 5.61 -4.02 -9.04
C GLY A 85 5.66 -3.31 -7.70
N VAL A 86 5.83 -4.04 -6.59
CA VAL A 86 6.05 -3.44 -5.28
C VAL A 86 7.27 -2.53 -5.34
N ILE A 87 7.11 -1.29 -4.86
CA ILE A 87 8.20 -0.33 -4.72
C ILE A 87 8.50 -0.18 -3.25
N TYR A 88 9.78 -0.18 -2.86
CA TYR A 88 10.17 0.16 -1.49
C TYR A 88 11.26 1.22 -1.46
N ILE A 89 11.25 2.03 -0.40
CA ILE A 89 12.28 3.01 -0.05
C ILE A 89 12.70 2.76 1.39
N VAL A 90 13.98 2.45 1.57
CA VAL A 90 14.63 2.43 2.88
C VAL A 90 15.11 3.84 3.17
N ILE A 91 14.54 4.50 4.18
CA ILE A 91 14.90 5.88 4.50
C ILE A 91 16.32 5.89 5.09
N PRO A 92 17.26 6.66 4.50
CA PRO A 92 18.63 6.75 5.00
C PRO A 92 18.66 7.28 6.44
N ASN A 93 19.54 6.72 7.27
CA ASN A 93 19.73 7.10 8.68
C ASN A 93 18.50 6.93 9.57
N ALA A 94 17.46 6.24 9.11
CA ALA A 94 16.25 5.92 9.88
C ALA A 94 16.09 4.40 10.12
N GLN A 95 17.12 3.61 9.83
CA GLN A 95 17.15 2.17 10.11
C GLN A 95 17.73 1.89 11.50
N PRO A 96 17.32 0.80 12.16
CA PRO A 96 17.95 0.35 13.40
C PRO A 96 19.40 -0.13 13.16
N ASP A 97 20.28 0.15 14.12
CA ASP A 97 21.67 -0.35 14.14
C ASP A 97 22.10 -0.75 15.56
N PRO A 98 22.20 -2.07 15.87
CA PRO A 98 21.82 -3.19 15.02
C PRO A 98 20.28 -3.31 14.89
N GLY A 99 19.82 -3.82 13.75
CA GLY A 99 18.42 -4.17 13.53
C GLY A 99 18.16 -5.67 13.64
N LYS A 100 16.92 -6.02 14.00
CA LYS A 100 16.45 -7.41 14.06
C LYS A 100 15.78 -7.81 12.74
N GLU A 101 16.16 -8.97 12.22
CA GLU A 101 15.58 -9.51 10.99
C GLU A 101 14.14 -9.99 11.25
N ILE A 102 13.28 -9.82 10.24
CA ILE A 102 11.96 -10.45 10.21
C ILE A 102 12.15 -11.84 9.62
N ALA A 103 12.20 -12.85 10.48
CA ALA A 103 12.62 -14.18 10.09
C ALA A 103 11.55 -14.92 9.28
N ASN A 104 10.26 -14.68 9.57
CA ASN A 104 9.14 -15.36 8.92
C ASN A 104 8.03 -14.38 8.54
N ALA A 105 7.30 -14.69 7.47
CA ALA A 105 6.07 -13.99 7.09
C ALA A 105 4.93 -14.16 8.13
N SER A 106 5.14 -14.99 9.16
CA SER A 106 4.22 -15.19 10.27
C SER A 106 4.67 -14.51 11.57
N ASP A 107 5.80 -13.81 11.59
CA ASP A 107 6.28 -13.15 12.81
C ASP A 107 5.24 -12.15 13.33
N VAL A 108 5.24 -11.90 14.63
CA VAL A 108 4.38 -10.89 15.25
C VAL A 108 5.06 -9.54 15.09
N LEU A 109 4.37 -8.59 14.45
CA LEU A 109 4.89 -7.24 14.19
C LEU A 109 4.24 -6.19 15.09
N THR A 110 5.03 -5.19 15.48
CA THR A 110 4.55 -3.95 16.08
C THR A 110 4.93 -2.79 15.17
N LEU A 111 3.95 -2.07 14.64
CA LEU A 111 4.09 -1.09 13.57
C LEU A 111 3.53 0.27 13.98
N MET A 112 4.33 1.33 13.88
CA MET A 112 3.80 2.68 13.76
C MET A 112 3.70 3.03 12.28
N GLN A 113 2.54 3.50 11.81
CA GLN A 113 2.27 3.63 10.38
C GLN A 113 1.20 4.66 10.02
N VAL A 114 1.30 5.11 8.77
CA VAL A 114 0.25 5.74 8.00
C VAL A 114 0.12 4.93 6.70
N VAL A 115 -1.03 4.32 6.50
CA VAL A 115 -1.36 3.52 5.31
C VAL A 115 -2.52 4.17 4.59
N LYS A 116 -2.27 4.55 3.35
CA LYS A 116 -3.26 5.15 2.45
C LYS A 116 -3.47 4.26 1.24
N THR A 117 -4.66 4.34 0.66
CA THR A 117 -5.02 3.61 -0.56
C THR A 117 -5.45 4.55 -1.65
N TYR A 118 -5.23 4.16 -2.89
CA TYR A 118 -5.46 4.98 -4.06
C TYR A 118 -6.03 4.15 -5.20
N ILE A 119 -6.82 4.78 -6.06
CA ILE A 119 -7.18 4.23 -7.36
C ILE A 119 -6.39 5.02 -8.39
N SER A 120 -5.68 4.33 -9.28
CA SER A 120 -5.01 4.98 -10.40
C SER A 120 -6.06 5.52 -11.38
N THR A 121 -5.93 6.77 -11.80
CA THR A 121 -6.84 7.41 -12.75
C THR A 121 -6.07 8.28 -13.74
N LYS A 122 -6.68 8.60 -14.87
CA LYS A 122 -6.12 9.50 -15.88
C LYS A 122 -6.84 10.86 -15.79
N VAL A 123 -6.08 11.91 -15.50
CA VAL A 123 -6.54 13.31 -15.44
C VAL A 123 -5.60 14.15 -16.29
N ASP A 124 -6.14 14.92 -17.23
CA ASP A 124 -5.36 15.79 -18.14
C ASP A 124 -4.17 15.07 -18.81
N ASP A 125 -4.46 13.90 -19.38
CA ASP A 125 -3.48 13.00 -20.00
C ASP A 125 -2.38 12.43 -19.08
N LYS A 126 -2.48 12.67 -17.77
CA LYS A 126 -1.56 12.16 -16.76
C LYS A 126 -2.19 11.08 -15.92
N ILE A 127 -1.48 9.97 -15.77
CA ILE A 127 -1.88 8.89 -14.86
C ILE A 127 -1.38 9.23 -13.45
N ILE A 128 -2.29 9.29 -12.49
CA ILE A 128 -2.03 9.70 -11.11
C ILE A 128 -2.73 8.77 -10.13
N PHE A 129 -2.29 8.78 -8.87
CA PHE A 129 -3.09 8.24 -7.78
C PHE A 129 -4.21 9.23 -7.41
N GLY A 130 -5.45 8.77 -7.54
CA GLY A 130 -6.67 9.48 -7.13
C GLY A 130 -7.44 8.72 -6.04
N SER A 131 -8.58 9.29 -5.64
CA SER A 131 -9.51 8.70 -4.65
C SER A 131 -8.81 8.17 -3.39
N GLU A 132 -7.94 9.00 -2.81
CA GLU A 132 -7.20 8.67 -1.58
C GLU A 132 -8.18 8.29 -0.45
N ASN A 133 -7.92 7.16 0.21
CA ASN A 133 -8.58 6.78 1.46
C ASN A 133 -7.56 6.32 2.50
N THR A 134 -7.78 6.68 3.76
CA THR A 134 -6.97 6.15 4.88
C THR A 134 -7.39 4.71 5.15
N PHE A 135 -6.43 3.78 5.12
CA PHE A 135 -6.64 2.36 5.45
C PHE A 135 -6.31 2.08 6.91
N SER A 136 -5.17 2.58 7.38
CA SER A 136 -4.75 2.49 8.78
C SER A 136 -3.88 3.70 9.13
N ASN A 137 -4.06 4.27 10.32
CA ASN A 137 -3.26 5.41 10.76
C ASN A 137 -3.06 5.34 12.27
N SER A 138 -1.95 4.74 12.68
CA SER A 138 -1.61 4.59 14.09
C SER A 138 -0.98 5.88 14.64
N VAL A 139 -0.39 6.72 13.79
CA VAL A 139 0.14 8.04 14.16
C VAL A 139 -0.96 8.95 14.71
N ALA A 140 -2.15 8.92 14.13
CA ALA A 140 -3.29 9.70 14.62
C ALA A 140 -3.72 9.28 16.04
N SER A 141 -3.60 8.00 16.37
CA SER A 141 -3.94 7.46 17.69
C SER A 141 -2.81 7.54 18.72
N GLY A 142 -1.55 7.66 18.25
CA GLY A 142 -0.35 7.55 19.06
C GLY A 142 0.05 6.13 19.48
N ASN A 143 -0.78 5.11 19.19
CA ASN A 143 -0.52 3.72 19.59
C ASN A 143 -0.10 2.87 18.39
N PRO A 144 1.04 2.16 18.43
CA PRO A 144 1.42 1.21 17.38
C PRO A 144 0.35 0.14 17.13
N THR A 145 0.21 -0.29 15.88
CA THR A 145 -0.58 -1.45 15.49
C THR A 145 0.19 -2.73 15.81
N ILE A 146 -0.44 -3.65 16.53
CA ILE A 146 0.16 -4.94 16.90
C ILE A 146 -0.51 -6.03 16.05
N ASP A 147 0.32 -6.89 15.46
CA ASP A 147 -0.07 -8.09 14.73
C ASP A 147 -1.18 -7.87 13.67
N PRO A 148 -0.97 -6.97 12.69
CA PRO A 148 -2.02 -6.64 11.74
C PRO A 148 -2.39 -7.84 10.87
N GLY A 149 -3.68 -8.13 10.77
CA GLY A 149 -4.20 -9.25 9.99
C GLY A 149 -3.94 -9.17 8.49
N TYR A 150 -3.64 -7.98 7.96
CA TYR A 150 -3.22 -7.81 6.56
C TYR A 150 -1.74 -8.18 6.33
N PHE A 151 -0.94 -8.34 7.39
CA PHE A 151 0.40 -8.93 7.31
C PHE A 151 0.35 -10.43 7.55
N TYR A 152 -0.31 -10.87 8.61
CA TYR A 152 -0.50 -12.30 8.89
C TYR A 152 -1.82 -12.51 9.62
N MET A 153 -2.71 -13.29 9.03
CA MET A 153 -3.99 -13.62 9.66
C MET A 153 -3.88 -14.92 10.45
N LYS A 154 -4.29 -14.92 11.72
CA LYS A 154 -4.26 -16.12 12.56
C LYS A 154 -5.17 -17.23 12.02
N ASN A 155 -4.74 -18.50 12.12
CA ASN A 155 -5.54 -19.62 11.62
C ASN A 155 -6.88 -19.72 12.35
N SER A 156 -6.90 -19.44 13.65
CA SER A 156 -8.12 -19.42 14.46
C SER A 156 -9.15 -18.40 13.95
N VAL A 157 -8.69 -17.25 13.46
CA VAL A 157 -9.54 -16.19 12.89
C VAL A 157 -10.09 -16.62 11.54
N ILE A 158 -9.26 -17.19 10.65
CA ILE A 158 -9.69 -17.72 9.35
C ILE A 158 -10.74 -18.83 9.53
N ALA A 159 -10.46 -19.80 10.40
CA ALA A 159 -11.36 -20.91 10.69
C ALA A 159 -12.71 -20.43 11.25
N LYS A 160 -12.67 -19.46 12.17
CA LYS A 160 -13.90 -18.84 12.71
C LYS A 160 -14.68 -18.11 11.63
N TYR A 161 -14.04 -17.26 10.83
CA TYR A 161 -14.70 -16.53 9.75
C TYR A 161 -15.38 -17.48 8.77
N ASN A 162 -14.66 -18.52 8.32
CA ASN A 162 -15.19 -19.52 7.39
C ASN A 162 -16.38 -20.30 7.97
N LYS A 163 -16.31 -20.68 9.25
CA LYS A 163 -17.41 -21.35 9.93
C LYS A 163 -18.65 -20.46 10.06
N ASP A 164 -18.47 -19.21 10.47
CA ASP A 164 -19.57 -18.27 10.73
C ASP A 164 -20.26 -17.82 9.42
N ASN A 165 -19.54 -17.81 8.30
CA ASN A 165 -20.05 -17.34 7.00
C ASN A 165 -20.30 -18.46 5.97
N GLY A 166 -19.98 -19.72 6.28
CA GLY A 166 -20.13 -20.84 5.35
C GLY A 166 -19.20 -20.76 4.12
N THR A 167 -17.99 -20.21 4.32
CA THR A 167 -16.99 -19.97 3.27
C THR A 167 -15.75 -20.85 3.43
N THR A 168 -14.81 -20.77 2.48
CA THR A 168 -13.54 -21.54 2.49
C THR A 168 -12.33 -20.68 2.09
N TYR A 169 -12.34 -19.41 2.47
CA TYR A 169 -11.28 -18.47 2.11
C TYR A 169 -9.94 -18.82 2.76
N GLY A 170 -8.88 -18.61 1.99
CA GLY A 170 -7.49 -18.72 2.43
C GLY A 170 -6.95 -17.41 3.01
N ARG A 171 -5.63 -17.31 3.11
CA ARG A 171 -4.91 -16.14 3.62
C ARG A 171 -4.94 -14.95 2.68
N ASP A 172 -4.92 -15.22 1.39
CA ASP A 172 -5.08 -14.27 0.28
C ASP A 172 -6.32 -13.37 0.40
N PHE A 173 -7.39 -13.87 1.05
CA PHE A 173 -8.59 -13.08 1.34
C PHE A 173 -8.38 -11.99 2.41
N PHE A 174 -7.36 -12.12 3.26
CA PHE A 174 -7.09 -11.24 4.40
C PHE A 174 -5.79 -10.45 4.24
N GLU A 175 -4.74 -11.09 3.75
CA GLU A 175 -3.36 -10.62 3.74
C GLU A 175 -3.03 -9.84 2.46
N ILE A 176 -2.04 -8.94 2.54
CA ILE A 176 -1.52 -8.16 1.42
C ILE A 176 -0.12 -8.70 1.11
N GLU A 177 -0.03 -9.59 0.12
CA GLU A 177 1.21 -10.29 -0.23
C GLU A 177 2.34 -9.33 -0.61
N GLY A 178 2.03 -8.25 -1.34
CA GLY A 178 3.03 -7.24 -1.70
C GLY A 178 3.59 -6.48 -0.50
N PHE A 179 2.83 -6.35 0.59
CA PHE A 179 3.36 -5.80 1.84
C PHE A 179 4.35 -6.78 2.48
N GLN A 180 4.00 -8.08 2.57
CA GLN A 180 4.91 -9.11 3.05
C GLN A 180 6.20 -9.18 2.21
N GLU A 181 6.09 -9.05 0.89
CA GLU A 181 7.24 -9.02 -0.03
C GLU A 181 8.14 -7.82 0.23
N GLY A 182 7.58 -6.61 0.29
CA GLY A 182 8.34 -5.39 0.52
C GLY A 182 8.98 -5.31 1.92
N LEU A 183 8.33 -5.90 2.93
CA LEU A 183 8.81 -5.84 4.31
C LEU A 183 10.12 -6.61 4.54
N LYS A 184 10.43 -7.60 3.68
CA LYS A 184 11.70 -8.38 3.73
C LYS A 184 12.97 -7.54 3.59
N TYR A 185 12.84 -6.29 3.13
CA TYR A 185 13.95 -5.37 2.94
C TYR A 185 14.18 -4.42 4.13
N PHE A 186 13.44 -4.63 5.22
CA PHE A 186 13.51 -3.83 6.43
C PHE A 186 13.84 -4.70 7.63
N LYS A 187 14.48 -4.08 8.62
CA LYS A 187 14.69 -4.66 9.95
C LYS A 187 13.74 -3.99 10.94
N SER A 188 13.39 -4.71 12.00
CA SER A 188 12.71 -4.11 13.13
C SER A 188 13.69 -3.49 14.11
N PHE A 189 13.22 -2.49 14.83
CA PHE A 189 13.85 -2.03 16.05
C PHE A 189 13.49 -2.99 17.21
N GLU A 190 13.85 -2.57 18.44
CA GLU A 190 13.34 -3.09 19.71
C GLU A 190 12.82 -1.90 20.55
N LEU A 191 11.79 -1.22 20.05
CA LEU A 191 11.18 -0.05 20.69
C LEU A 191 9.97 -0.44 21.53
N ASP A 192 9.83 0.21 22.69
CA ASP A 192 8.58 0.21 23.45
C ASP A 192 7.48 0.96 22.70
N ALA A 193 6.21 0.60 22.96
CA ALA A 193 5.06 1.21 22.30
C ALA A 193 4.95 2.73 22.55
N SER A 194 5.51 3.24 23.65
CA SER A 194 5.56 4.66 23.99
C SER A 194 6.67 5.45 23.28
N ALA A 195 7.57 4.76 22.57
CA ALA A 195 8.67 5.43 21.87
C ALA A 195 8.14 6.39 20.80
N ASN A 196 8.84 7.52 20.62
CA ASN A 196 8.57 8.43 19.52
C ASN A 196 8.92 7.78 18.18
N TYR A 197 8.04 7.93 17.20
CA TYR A 197 8.34 7.45 15.86
C TYR A 197 9.22 8.42 15.06
N ASN A 198 10.05 7.82 14.22
CA ASN A 198 10.67 8.42 13.04
C ASN A 198 10.57 7.36 11.93
N MET A 199 9.73 7.60 10.93
CA MET A 199 9.40 6.57 9.93
C MET A 199 10.67 6.06 9.25
N GLN A 200 10.78 4.75 9.15
CA GLN A 200 11.96 4.07 8.60
C GLN A 200 11.80 3.75 7.12
N GLY A 201 10.57 3.68 6.62
CA GLY A 201 10.31 3.05 5.34
C GLY A 201 9.04 3.48 4.65
N ILE A 202 9.06 3.25 3.34
CA ILE A 202 7.90 3.35 2.46
C ILE A 202 7.81 2.07 1.64
N ILE A 203 6.62 1.48 1.54
CA ILE A 203 6.29 0.40 0.61
C ILE A 203 5.04 0.81 -0.17
N ILE A 204 5.13 0.87 -1.50
CA ILE A 204 4.00 1.07 -2.40
C ILE A 204 3.66 -0.28 -3.03
N VAL A 205 2.47 -0.77 -2.76
CA VAL A 205 1.94 -2.05 -3.27
C VAL A 205 0.92 -1.74 -4.37
N PRO A 206 1.18 -2.10 -5.64
CA PRO A 206 0.19 -1.93 -6.70
C PRO A 206 -1.00 -2.85 -6.47
N SER A 207 -2.17 -2.53 -7.04
CA SER A 207 -3.41 -3.27 -6.74
C SER A 207 -3.30 -4.78 -7.01
N ARG A 208 -2.56 -5.18 -8.05
CA ARG A 208 -2.27 -6.59 -8.40
C ARG A 208 -1.49 -7.38 -7.36
N ALA A 209 -0.75 -6.70 -6.48
CA ALA A 209 -0.01 -7.31 -5.37
C ALA A 209 -0.71 -7.05 -4.01
N ALA A 210 -1.91 -6.48 -4.05
CA ALA A 210 -2.84 -6.36 -2.94
C ALA A 210 -4.06 -7.26 -3.21
N TYR A 211 -5.26 -6.69 -3.31
CA TYR A 211 -6.50 -7.47 -3.50
C TYR A 211 -6.98 -7.55 -4.95
N ALA A 212 -6.29 -6.92 -5.92
CA ALA A 212 -6.64 -6.90 -7.33
C ALA A 212 -8.16 -6.69 -7.56
N ARG A 213 -8.85 -7.65 -8.19
CA ARG A 213 -10.32 -7.68 -8.31
C ARG A 213 -10.95 -8.79 -7.47
N ASP A 214 -10.14 -9.42 -6.62
CA ASP A 214 -10.52 -10.59 -5.87
C ASP A 214 -11.42 -10.21 -4.70
N ASN A 215 -12.18 -11.18 -4.22
CA ASN A 215 -12.94 -10.99 -3.00
C ASN A 215 -11.96 -10.90 -1.81
N ASN A 216 -12.23 -10.01 -0.86
CA ASN A 216 -11.40 -9.83 0.32
C ASN A 216 -12.28 -9.54 1.55
N VAL A 217 -11.68 -9.57 2.74
CA VAL A 217 -12.39 -9.40 4.02
C VAL A 217 -13.13 -8.08 4.16
N TYR A 218 -12.80 -7.09 3.33
CA TYR A 218 -13.45 -5.77 3.28
C TYR A 218 -14.48 -5.65 2.16
N GLY A 219 -14.88 -6.77 1.54
CA GLY A 219 -15.75 -6.83 0.37
C GLY A 219 -15.06 -6.23 -0.87
N ALA A 220 -15.82 -5.57 -1.73
CA ALA A 220 -15.27 -4.96 -2.95
C ALA A 220 -14.56 -3.60 -2.72
N SER A 221 -14.51 -3.11 -1.47
CA SER A 221 -14.08 -1.73 -1.15
C SER A 221 -12.62 -1.44 -1.50
N TYR A 222 -11.76 -2.46 -1.47
CA TYR A 222 -10.33 -2.35 -1.81
C TYR A 222 -9.94 -2.99 -3.14
N ASN A 223 -10.93 -3.30 -3.98
CA ASN A 223 -10.66 -3.77 -5.33
C ASN A 223 -10.05 -2.62 -6.17
N ASN A 224 -9.07 -2.98 -7.01
CA ASN A 224 -8.26 -2.08 -7.84
C ASN A 224 -7.57 -0.94 -7.05
N ARG A 225 -7.37 -1.12 -5.73
CA ARG A 225 -6.67 -0.13 -4.91
C ARG A 225 -5.21 -0.50 -4.71
N SER A 226 -4.34 0.45 -5.01
CA SER A 226 -2.93 0.43 -4.62
C SER A 226 -2.79 0.95 -3.18
N PHE A 227 -1.81 0.44 -2.44
CA PHE A 227 -1.56 0.80 -1.04
C PHE A 227 -0.20 1.47 -0.90
N VAL A 228 -0.12 2.54 -0.11
CA VAL A 228 1.13 3.20 0.28
C VAL A 228 1.27 3.08 1.79
N PHE A 229 2.21 2.25 2.21
CA PHE A 229 2.62 2.08 3.60
C PHE A 229 3.77 3.02 3.90
N ASN A 230 3.64 3.87 4.92
CA ASN A 230 4.72 4.66 5.48
C ASN A 230 4.81 4.33 6.97
N PHE A 231 5.94 3.75 7.40
CA PHE A 231 5.96 3.03 8.67
C PHE A 231 7.32 3.04 9.37
N GLN A 232 7.28 2.64 10.64
CA GLN A 232 8.40 2.20 11.45
C GLN A 232 8.02 0.88 12.14
N LEU A 233 8.91 -0.11 12.04
CA LEU A 233 8.78 -1.40 12.72
C LEU A 233 9.37 -1.29 14.12
N TYR A 234 8.51 -1.09 15.12
CA TYR A 234 8.94 -0.94 16.51
C TYR A 234 9.57 -2.23 17.04
N ASP A 235 8.96 -3.38 16.73
CA ASP A 235 9.48 -4.70 17.09
C ASP A 235 8.95 -5.75 16.11
N ALA A 236 9.68 -6.84 15.99
CA ALA A 236 9.26 -8.06 15.32
C ALA A 236 9.74 -9.25 16.15
N LYS A 237 8.87 -10.23 16.41
CA LYS A 237 9.27 -11.45 17.13
C LYS A 237 8.71 -12.69 16.48
N THR A 238 9.44 -13.80 16.61
CA THR A 238 8.93 -15.10 16.19
C THR A 238 7.62 -15.40 16.90
N ARG A 239 6.60 -15.75 16.12
CA ARG A 239 5.30 -16.15 16.66
C ARG A 239 5.42 -17.45 17.45
N LEU A 240 4.88 -17.46 18.66
CA LEU A 240 4.79 -18.66 19.48
C LEU A 240 3.58 -19.50 19.06
N SER A 241 3.63 -20.81 19.30
CA SER A 241 2.50 -21.72 19.01
C SER A 241 1.22 -21.38 19.78
N THR A 242 1.32 -20.60 20.86
CA THR A 242 0.17 -20.12 21.64
C THR A 242 -0.46 -18.84 21.09
N GLU A 243 0.11 -18.25 20.03
CA GLU A 243 -0.33 -16.99 19.42
C GLU A 243 -1.07 -17.19 18.09
N ASP A 244 -1.54 -18.41 17.87
CA ASP A 244 -2.41 -18.81 16.77
C ASP A 244 -3.88 -18.38 16.98
#